data_AF-A0A3D3JVX1-F1
#
_entry.id   AF-A0A3D3JVX1-F1
#
_cell.length_a   1.000
_cell.length_b   1.000
_cell.length_c   1.000
_cell.angle_alpha   90.00
_cell.angle_beta   90.00
_cell.angle_gamma   90.00
#
_symmetry.space_group_name_H-M   'P 1'
#
loop_
_entity.id
_entity.type
_entity.pdbx_description
1 polymer ?
#
loop_
_entity_poly.entity_id
_entity_poly.type
_entity_poly.pdbx_seq_one_letter_code
_entity_poly.pdbx_strand_id
1 'polypeptide(L)'
;RSPLVGLAAVFAGVAAGFNANLLITGLDPMLAQLSNEGAQVVDPTYQVNPGCNWYFMVASTVVITLTGWAVTTWFVERRMSQKPEAEGGPRVPDATESTAFKLQASERKGLAAAALAFLVTMALILTAILIPDAPLYTYSMPDAAGSPAERLELSLDEPLPEGAVTLDNGVVVVKSASPFKRWVRAMVPLLFFVFLIPAIAYGLAAGEVRNEKDVTQALTGSMAAMAPIIVLAFFAAQFIESFKYSGLDKMLAMAGGQVLGKADMPVWALIVAFILVTMVFNLFIGSMSAKYVMFAPIFIPMLMMVGISPELTQAAYRIGDSVSNIITPLNPYLIIILVFMQKYVPKGGMGTLISLMLPYTIAFSIVWTVLLLGWLVLGLPLGLDGYLTFPR
;
A
#
# COMPACT_ATOMS: atom_id res chain seq x y z
N ARG A 1 9.18 2.89 32.66
CA ARG A 1 9.61 1.95 31.58
C ARG A 1 10.75 2.59 30.81
N SER A 2 11.56 1.81 30.07
CA SER A 2 12.61 2.37 29.21
C SER A 2 11.99 3.19 28.06
N PRO A 3 12.49 4.40 27.77
CA PRO A 3 12.03 5.21 26.63
C PRO A 3 12.37 4.55 25.28
N LEU A 4 13.42 3.73 25.23
CA LEU A 4 13.80 3.01 24.01
C LEU A 4 12.79 1.95 23.59
N VAL A 5 12.03 1.40 24.54
CA VAL A 5 10.95 0.45 24.24
C VAL A 5 9.85 1.13 23.42
N GLY A 6 9.46 2.35 23.80
CA GLY A 6 8.47 3.13 23.05
C GLY A 6 8.98 3.55 21.69
N LEU A 7 10.21 4.06 21.62
CA LEU A 7 10.87 4.42 20.36
C LEU A 7 10.96 3.23 19.40
N ALA A 8 11.34 2.05 19.91
CA ALA A 8 11.39 0.81 19.15
C ALA A 8 10.01 0.39 18.61
N ALA A 9 8.99 0.39 19.48
CA ALA A 9 7.65 0.00 19.11
C ALA A 9 7.05 0.92 18.03
N VAL A 10 7.25 2.24 18.17
CA VAL A 10 6.79 3.23 17.17
C VAL A 10 7.54 3.06 15.86
N PHE A 11 8.86 2.93 15.89
CA PHE A 11 9.64 2.78 14.66
C PHE A 11 9.30 1.47 13.94
N ALA A 12 9.14 0.36 14.65
CA ALA A 12 8.68 -0.90 14.09
C ALA A 12 7.27 -0.78 13.49
N GLY A 13 6.32 -0.17 14.20
CA GLY A 13 4.95 0.01 13.72
C GLY A 13 4.88 0.87 12.45
N VAL A 14 5.63 1.96 12.37
CA VAL A 14 5.60 2.89 11.24
C VAL A 14 6.40 2.37 10.04
N ALA A 15 7.65 1.98 10.24
CA ALA A 15 8.55 1.65 9.14
C ALA A 15 8.47 0.18 8.72
N ALA A 16 8.38 -0.76 9.66
CA ALA A 16 8.23 -2.18 9.33
C ALA A 16 6.78 -2.60 9.10
N GLY A 17 5.80 -1.83 9.60
CA GLY A 17 4.38 -1.96 9.27
C GLY A 17 3.93 -1.12 8.06
N PHE A 18 4.86 -0.47 7.35
CA PHE A 18 4.58 0.57 6.35
C PHE A 18 3.49 0.24 5.33
N ASN A 19 3.52 -0.96 4.75
CA ASN A 19 2.52 -1.36 3.75
C ASN A 19 1.19 -1.86 4.34
N ALA A 20 1.13 -2.22 5.63
CA ALA A 20 -0.07 -2.78 6.27
C ALA A 20 -1.01 -1.67 6.75
N ASN A 21 -2.09 -1.40 6.01
CA ASN A 21 -3.06 -0.37 6.35
C ASN A 21 -4.51 -0.86 6.32
N LEU A 22 -5.34 -0.24 7.16
CA LEU A 22 -6.79 -0.47 7.19
C LEU A 22 -7.50 0.13 5.98
N LEU A 23 -6.98 1.25 5.48
CA LEU A 23 -7.53 2.00 4.35
C LEU A 23 -6.61 1.89 3.15
N ILE A 24 -7.21 1.96 1.97
CA ILE A 24 -6.48 2.16 0.72
C ILE A 24 -5.83 3.55 0.77
N THR A 25 -4.56 3.61 0.39
CA THR A 25 -3.70 4.79 0.43
C THR A 25 -3.29 5.21 -0.98
N GLY A 26 -2.50 6.28 -1.10
CA GLY A 26 -1.88 6.64 -2.38
C GLY A 26 -0.88 5.60 -2.91
N LEU A 27 -0.42 4.66 -2.08
CA LEU A 27 0.53 3.62 -2.48
C LEU A 27 -0.12 2.50 -3.29
N ASP A 28 -1.39 2.18 -3.01
CA ASP A 28 -2.06 1.03 -3.64
C ASP A 28 -2.30 1.24 -5.14
N PRO A 29 -2.82 2.40 -5.61
CA PRO A 29 -2.93 2.69 -7.03
C PRO A 29 -1.57 2.76 -7.75
N MET A 30 -0.55 3.30 -7.08
CA MET A 30 0.80 3.37 -7.64
C MET A 30 1.37 1.97 -7.87
N LEU A 31 1.27 1.07 -6.89
CA LEU A 31 1.73 -0.30 -7.05
C LEU A 31 0.93 -1.07 -8.08
N ALA A 32 -0.41 -0.94 -8.08
CA ALA A 32 -1.23 -1.62 -9.05
C ALA A 32 -0.92 -1.19 -10.48
N GLN A 33 -0.65 0.11 -10.71
CA GLN A 33 -0.22 0.60 -12.01
C GLN A 33 1.11 -0.02 -12.46
N LEU A 34 2.11 -0.07 -11.58
CA LEU A 34 3.40 -0.70 -11.90
C LEU A 34 3.23 -2.22 -12.11
N SER A 35 2.37 -2.86 -11.32
CA SER A 35 2.04 -4.28 -11.49
C SER A 35 1.38 -4.56 -12.83
N ASN A 36 0.53 -3.64 -13.27
CA ASN A 36 -0.15 -3.69 -14.54
C ASN A 36 0.83 -3.62 -15.71
N GLU A 37 1.81 -2.72 -15.65
CA GLU A 37 2.88 -2.61 -16.66
C GLU A 37 3.69 -3.91 -16.76
N GLY A 38 4.01 -4.55 -15.63
CA GLY A 38 4.68 -5.86 -15.62
C GLY A 38 3.81 -6.99 -16.17
N ALA A 39 2.51 -7.00 -15.82
CA ALA A 39 1.57 -8.03 -16.27
C ALA A 39 1.33 -7.99 -17.79
N GLN A 40 1.29 -6.78 -18.36
CA GLN A 40 1.04 -6.55 -19.78
C GLN A 40 2.18 -6.97 -20.71
N VAL A 41 3.33 -7.36 -20.15
CA VAL A 41 4.38 -8.07 -20.90
C VAL A 41 3.92 -9.47 -21.31
N VAL A 42 3.11 -10.14 -20.47
CA VAL A 42 2.57 -11.50 -20.72
C VAL A 42 1.17 -11.44 -21.32
N ASP A 43 0.26 -10.67 -20.72
CA ASP A 43 -1.12 -10.50 -21.17
C ASP A 43 -1.44 -9.01 -21.35
N PRO A 44 -1.45 -8.49 -22.59
CA PRO A 44 -1.71 -7.09 -22.89
C PRO A 44 -3.06 -6.56 -22.41
N THR A 45 -4.02 -7.45 -22.11
CA THR A 45 -5.37 -7.10 -21.66
C THR A 45 -5.54 -7.13 -20.14
N TYR A 46 -4.53 -7.63 -19.42
CA TYR A 46 -4.57 -7.72 -17.97
C TYR A 46 -4.73 -6.33 -17.33
N GLN A 47 -5.58 -6.26 -16.31
CA GLN A 47 -5.79 -5.06 -15.50
C GLN A 47 -5.64 -5.44 -14.03
N VAL A 48 -4.76 -4.74 -13.30
CA VAL A 48 -4.59 -4.93 -11.85
C VAL A 48 -5.49 -3.94 -11.09
N ASN A 49 -6.35 -4.46 -10.22
CA ASN A 49 -7.22 -3.61 -9.41
C ASN A 49 -6.40 -2.85 -8.35
N PRO A 50 -6.55 -1.52 -8.20
CA PRO A 50 -5.79 -0.79 -7.19
C PRO A 50 -6.15 -1.12 -5.72
N GLY A 51 -7.23 -1.88 -5.47
CA GLY A 51 -7.56 -2.48 -4.18
C GLY A 51 -7.23 -3.98 -4.07
N CYS A 52 -6.41 -4.53 -4.97
CA CYS A 52 -6.17 -5.98 -5.09
C CYS A 52 -5.52 -6.63 -3.87
N ASN A 53 -4.89 -5.87 -2.98
CA ASN A 53 -4.30 -6.40 -1.73
C ASN A 53 -5.02 -5.93 -0.47
N TRP A 54 -6.15 -5.22 -0.59
CA TRP A 54 -6.75 -4.51 0.54
C TRP A 54 -7.16 -5.45 1.69
N TYR A 55 -7.76 -6.61 1.40
CA TYR A 55 -8.19 -7.55 2.45
C TYR A 55 -7.00 -8.14 3.19
N PHE A 56 -5.95 -8.52 2.45
CA PHE A 56 -4.71 -9.01 3.03
C PHE A 56 -4.03 -7.94 3.88
N MET A 57 -4.02 -6.67 3.44
CA MET A 57 -3.45 -5.56 4.21
C MET A 57 -4.21 -5.29 5.52
N VAL A 58 -5.55 -5.32 5.50
CA VAL A 58 -6.38 -5.14 6.70
C VAL A 58 -6.07 -6.22 7.74
N ALA A 59 -6.02 -7.48 7.32
CA ALA A 59 -5.64 -8.58 8.20
C ALA A 59 -4.19 -8.45 8.70
N SER A 60 -3.28 -8.04 7.81
CA SER A 60 -1.88 -7.78 8.14
C SER A 60 -1.75 -6.70 9.21
N THR A 61 -2.53 -5.62 9.18
CA THR A 61 -2.48 -4.57 10.21
C THR A 61 -2.73 -5.14 11.60
N VAL A 62 -3.74 -6.00 11.76
CA VAL A 62 -4.06 -6.62 13.05
C VAL A 62 -2.93 -7.56 13.49
N VAL A 63 -2.51 -8.46 12.60
CA VAL A 63 -1.49 -9.48 12.90
C VAL A 63 -0.14 -8.84 13.23
N ILE A 64 0.30 -7.86 12.45
CA ILE A 64 1.59 -7.18 12.65
C ILE A 64 1.56 -6.28 13.88
N THR A 65 0.41 -5.67 14.20
CA THR A 65 0.26 -4.93 15.47
C THR A 65 0.42 -5.87 16.68
N LEU A 66 -0.25 -7.03 16.66
CA LEU A 66 -0.12 -8.03 17.72
C LEU A 66 1.30 -8.60 17.80
N THR A 67 1.94 -8.83 16.65
CA THR A 67 3.33 -9.28 16.58
C THR A 67 4.28 -8.22 17.16
N GLY A 68 4.07 -6.95 16.82
CA GLY A 68 4.86 -5.83 17.32
C GLY A 68 4.72 -5.70 18.83
N TRP A 69 3.50 -5.79 19.35
CA TRP A 69 3.23 -5.86 20.79
C TRP A 69 3.96 -7.03 21.45
N ALA A 70 3.85 -8.24 20.90
CA ALA A 70 4.50 -9.43 21.43
C ALA A 70 6.03 -9.29 21.47
N VAL A 71 6.64 -8.81 20.38
CA VAL A 71 8.09 -8.54 20.32
C VAL A 71 8.50 -7.49 21.34
N THR A 72 7.72 -6.42 21.46
CA THR A 72 7.95 -5.33 22.41
C THR A 72 7.96 -5.88 23.83
N THR A 73 6.91 -6.59 24.25
CA THR A 73 6.74 -7.04 25.63
C THR A 73 7.63 -8.23 25.99
N TRP A 74 7.78 -9.21 25.08
CA TRP A 74 8.51 -10.45 25.40
C TRP A 74 10.01 -10.35 25.18
N PHE A 75 10.49 -9.50 24.28
CA PHE A 75 11.91 -9.41 23.95
C PHE A 75 12.49 -8.04 24.32
N VAL A 76 11.93 -6.95 23.78
CA VAL A 76 12.55 -5.63 23.86
C VAL A 76 12.46 -5.05 25.28
N GLU A 77 11.28 -5.09 25.89
CA GLU A 77 11.05 -4.62 27.25
C GLU A 77 11.88 -5.42 28.26
N ARG A 78 11.92 -6.75 28.13
CA ARG A 78 12.76 -7.62 28.97
C ARG A 78 14.23 -7.22 28.86
N ARG A 79 14.76 -7.08 27.64
CA ARG A 79 16.16 -6.70 27.40
C ARG A 79 16.48 -5.30 27.93
N MET A 80 15.59 -4.32 27.76
CA MET A 80 15.83 -2.94 28.20
C MET A 80 15.65 -2.77 29.70
N SER A 81 14.77 -3.55 30.35
CA SER A 81 14.53 -3.47 31.79
C SER A 81 15.75 -3.81 32.64
N GLN A 82 16.67 -4.60 32.09
CA GLN A 82 17.91 -5.04 32.77
C GLN A 82 19.08 -4.08 32.58
N LYS A 83 18.92 -3.03 31.75
CA LYS A 83 20.01 -2.09 31.45
C LYS A 83 20.04 -0.91 32.41
N PRO A 84 21.23 -0.33 32.68
CA PRO A 84 21.34 0.96 33.34
C PRO A 84 20.68 2.08 32.52
N GLU A 85 20.27 3.15 33.18
CA GLU A 85 19.68 4.33 32.53
C GLU A 85 20.57 4.92 31.43
N ALA A 86 21.89 4.98 31.66
CA ALA A 86 22.87 5.47 30.67
C ALA A 86 22.93 4.64 29.38
N GLU A 87 22.40 3.41 29.40
CA GLU A 87 22.29 2.51 28.24
C GLU A 87 20.84 2.40 27.74
N GLY A 88 19.94 3.27 28.19
CA GLY A 88 18.54 3.30 27.78
C GLY A 88 17.64 2.42 28.62
N GLY A 89 18.04 2.09 29.86
CA GLY A 89 17.21 1.42 30.86
C GLY A 89 16.00 2.24 31.33
N PRO A 90 15.24 1.73 32.31
CA PRO A 90 14.14 2.49 32.93
C PRO A 90 14.64 3.80 33.55
N ARG A 91 13.90 4.89 33.33
CA ARG A 91 14.11 6.18 34.00
C ARG A 91 12.81 6.74 34.57
N VAL A 92 12.93 7.72 35.46
CA VAL A 92 11.81 8.53 35.92
C VAL A 92 11.52 9.59 34.85
N PRO A 93 10.30 9.67 34.29
CA PRO A 93 9.95 10.70 33.31
C PRO A 93 10.02 12.10 33.93
N ASP A 94 10.45 13.09 33.15
CA ASP A 94 10.42 14.49 33.60
C ASP A 94 8.98 15.03 33.61
N ALA A 95 8.65 15.87 34.59
CA ALA A 95 7.29 16.42 34.74
C ALA A 95 6.81 17.23 33.52
N THR A 96 7.74 17.78 32.74
CA THR A 96 7.49 18.52 31.49
C THR A 96 7.15 17.62 30.30
N GLU A 97 7.58 16.36 30.29
CA GLU A 97 7.26 15.40 29.21
C GLU A 97 5.82 14.87 29.31
N SER A 98 5.25 14.85 30.52
CA SER A 98 3.92 14.30 30.79
C SER A 98 2.76 15.22 30.37
N THR A 99 3.00 16.50 30.10
CA THR A 99 1.96 17.51 29.80
C THR A 99 1.92 17.95 28.34
N ALA A 100 2.97 17.67 27.55
CA ALA A 100 3.15 18.21 26.20
C ALA A 100 2.21 17.61 25.12
N PHE A 101 1.48 16.53 25.40
CA PHE A 101 0.72 15.77 24.39
C PHE A 101 -0.79 15.68 24.64
N LYS A 102 -1.38 16.59 25.42
CA LYS A 102 -2.85 16.62 25.60
C LYS A 102 -3.50 17.38 24.44
N LEU A 103 -4.56 16.80 23.89
CA LEU A 103 -5.40 17.43 22.87
C LEU A 103 -5.91 18.79 23.35
N GLN A 104 -5.62 19.83 22.58
CA GLN A 104 -6.13 21.17 22.78
C GLN A 104 -7.62 21.25 22.41
N ALA A 105 -8.30 22.28 22.91
CA ALA A 105 -9.73 22.48 22.63
C ALA A 105 -10.01 22.76 21.15
N SER A 106 -9.08 23.45 20.45
CA SER A 106 -9.11 23.67 19.01
C SER A 106 -9.01 22.36 18.23
N GLU A 107 -8.05 21.51 18.59
CA GLU A 107 -7.84 20.19 17.96
C GLU A 107 -9.07 19.30 18.13
N ARG A 108 -9.70 19.30 19.31
CA ARG A 108 -10.94 18.52 19.55
C ARG A 108 -12.09 18.99 18.65
N LYS A 109 -12.25 20.30 18.48
CA LYS A 109 -13.26 20.87 17.57
C LYS A 109 -12.94 20.52 16.12
N GLY A 110 -11.66 20.64 15.73
CA GLY A 110 -11.14 20.22 14.44
C GLY A 110 -11.48 18.75 14.14
N LEU A 111 -11.17 17.84 15.06
CA LEU A 111 -11.45 16.40 14.92
C LEU A 111 -12.94 16.12 14.75
N ALA A 112 -13.81 16.80 15.50
CA ALA A 112 -15.26 16.62 15.37
C ALA A 112 -15.76 17.11 14.00
N ALA A 113 -15.29 18.26 13.53
CA ALA A 113 -15.64 18.79 12.21
C ALA A 113 -15.13 17.87 11.08
N ALA A 114 -13.90 17.37 11.20
CA ALA A 114 -13.32 16.42 10.25
C ALA A 114 -14.09 15.10 10.21
N ALA A 115 -14.47 14.56 11.37
CA ALA A 115 -15.25 13.32 11.45
C ALA A 115 -16.64 13.48 10.81
N LEU A 116 -17.33 14.59 11.08
CA LEU A 116 -18.61 14.89 10.44
C LEU A 116 -18.45 15.03 8.92
N ALA A 117 -17.46 15.80 8.46
CA ALA A 117 -17.17 15.98 7.05
C ALA A 117 -16.85 14.65 6.36
N PHE A 118 -16.05 13.79 7.00
CA PHE A 118 -15.73 12.44 6.50
C PHE A 118 -16.99 11.58 6.35
N LEU A 119 -17.87 11.57 7.36
CA LEU A 119 -19.12 10.82 7.30
C LEU A 119 -20.05 11.33 6.19
N VAL A 120 -20.16 12.64 6.02
CA VAL A 120 -20.95 13.25 4.93
C VAL A 120 -20.37 12.90 3.57
N THR A 121 -19.05 13.04 3.39
CA THR A 121 -18.37 12.68 2.14
C THR A 121 -18.56 11.20 1.83
N MET A 122 -18.43 10.31 2.83
CA MET A 122 -18.64 8.88 2.65
C MET A 122 -20.09 8.57 2.29
N ALA A 123 -21.06 9.22 2.94
CA ALA A 123 -22.48 9.06 2.61
C ALA A 123 -22.77 9.48 1.16
N LEU A 124 -22.21 10.61 0.69
CA LEU A 124 -22.37 11.08 -0.69
C LEU A 124 -21.72 10.14 -1.71
N ILE A 125 -20.55 9.57 -1.40
CA ILE A 125 -19.91 8.58 -2.26
C ILE A 125 -20.74 7.29 -2.31
N LEU A 126 -21.22 6.82 -1.16
CA LEU A 126 -22.05 5.62 -1.09
C LEU A 126 -23.36 5.80 -1.84
N THR A 127 -24.03 6.96 -1.72
CA THR A 127 -25.24 7.23 -2.53
C THR A 127 -24.92 7.29 -4.01
N ALA A 128 -23.80 7.89 -4.41
CA ALA A 128 -23.36 7.92 -5.80
C ALA A 128 -23.04 6.53 -6.38
N ILE A 129 -22.68 5.56 -5.53
CA ILE A 129 -22.37 4.16 -5.92
C ILE A 129 -23.63 3.28 -5.91
N LEU A 130 -24.50 3.45 -4.92
CA LEU A 130 -25.59 2.50 -4.63
C LEU A 130 -26.93 2.89 -5.25
N ILE A 131 -27.16 4.17 -5.54
CA ILE A 131 -28.43 4.62 -6.14
C ILE A 131 -28.38 4.38 -7.66
N PRO A 132 -29.37 3.67 -8.25
CA PRO A 132 -29.48 3.52 -9.69
C PRO A 132 -29.44 4.87 -10.42
N ASP A 133 -28.80 4.91 -11.60
CA ASP A 133 -28.55 6.12 -12.39
C ASP A 133 -27.65 7.19 -11.77
N ALA A 134 -27.12 6.97 -10.56
CA ALA A 134 -26.13 7.88 -9.99
C ALA A 134 -24.77 7.75 -10.72
N PRO A 135 -23.89 8.79 -10.66
CA PRO A 135 -22.69 8.86 -11.50
C PRO A 135 -21.70 7.69 -11.37
N LEU A 136 -21.62 7.05 -10.19
CA LEU A 136 -20.71 5.94 -9.92
C LEU A 136 -21.41 4.57 -9.88
N TYR A 137 -22.72 4.55 -10.13
CA TYR A 137 -23.49 3.31 -10.18
C TYR A 137 -23.00 2.44 -11.33
N THR A 138 -22.79 1.15 -11.04
CA THR A 138 -22.32 0.18 -12.04
C THR A 138 -23.47 -0.74 -12.42
N TYR A 139 -23.84 -0.74 -13.69
CA TYR A 139 -24.78 -1.70 -14.26
C TYR A 139 -24.11 -3.07 -14.41
N SER A 140 -24.92 -4.12 -14.49
CA SER A 140 -24.44 -5.49 -14.69
C SER A 140 -25.09 -6.09 -15.93
N MET A 141 -24.31 -6.79 -16.74
CA MET A 141 -24.81 -7.52 -17.89
C MET A 141 -25.71 -8.69 -17.44
N PRO A 142 -26.92 -8.85 -18.01
CA PRO A 142 -27.84 -9.95 -17.65
C PRO A 142 -27.33 -11.34 -18.04
N ASP A 143 -26.56 -11.44 -19.12
CA ASP A 143 -26.10 -12.68 -19.76
C ASP A 143 -24.67 -13.09 -19.37
N ALA A 144 -23.84 -12.15 -18.92
CA ALA A 144 -22.41 -12.36 -18.65
C ALA A 144 -22.07 -12.44 -17.15
N ALA A 145 -22.79 -13.25 -16.38
CA ALA A 145 -22.55 -13.51 -14.94
C ALA A 145 -22.40 -12.24 -14.08
N GLY A 146 -23.09 -11.16 -14.44
CA GLY A 146 -23.04 -9.89 -13.72
C GLY A 146 -21.82 -9.01 -14.01
N SER A 147 -21.10 -9.26 -15.11
CA SER A 147 -19.98 -8.43 -15.59
C SER A 147 -20.36 -6.94 -15.62
N PRO A 148 -19.46 -6.01 -15.25
CA PRO A 148 -19.75 -4.58 -15.29
C PRO A 148 -20.19 -4.11 -16.67
N ALA A 149 -21.21 -3.26 -16.69
CA ALA A 149 -21.81 -2.68 -17.88
C ALA A 149 -21.84 -1.15 -17.78
N GLU A 150 -21.85 -0.51 -18.94
CA GLU A 150 -21.92 0.94 -19.11
C GLU A 150 -23.22 1.31 -19.78
N ARG A 151 -23.90 2.31 -19.22
CA ARG A 151 -25.09 2.90 -19.83
C ARG A 151 -24.70 3.62 -21.12
N LEU A 152 -25.46 3.36 -22.18
CA LEU A 152 -25.40 4.10 -23.44
C LEU A 152 -26.53 5.13 -23.46
N GLU A 153 -26.19 6.37 -23.77
CA GLU A 153 -27.17 7.40 -24.11
C GLU A 153 -27.31 7.40 -25.63
N LEU A 154 -28.32 6.67 -26.12
CA LEU A 154 -28.65 6.66 -27.54
C LEU A 154 -29.56 7.84 -27.88
N SER A 155 -29.25 8.53 -28.97
CA SER A 155 -30.20 9.45 -29.58
C SER A 155 -31.35 8.65 -30.23
N LEU A 156 -32.53 9.27 -30.39
CA LEU A 156 -33.79 8.60 -30.80
C LEU A 156 -33.71 7.82 -32.12
N ASP A 157 -32.71 8.11 -32.97
CA ASP A 157 -32.56 7.51 -34.30
C ASP A 157 -31.30 6.63 -34.44
N GLU A 158 -30.54 6.41 -33.36
CA GLU A 158 -29.33 5.58 -33.41
C GLU A 158 -29.67 4.09 -33.24
N PRO A 159 -29.19 3.22 -34.15
CA PRO A 159 -29.37 1.78 -33.98
C PRO A 159 -28.62 1.30 -32.74
N LEU A 160 -29.19 0.30 -32.06
CA LEU A 160 -28.56 -0.35 -30.92
C LEU A 160 -27.17 -0.90 -31.31
N PRO A 161 -26.09 -0.46 -30.66
CA PRO A 161 -24.75 -0.96 -30.96
C PRO A 161 -24.66 -2.45 -30.61
N GLU A 162 -23.81 -3.16 -31.34
CA GLU A 162 -23.66 -4.60 -31.22
C GLU A 162 -23.22 -5.01 -29.81
N GLY A 163 -23.94 -5.96 -29.19
CA GLY A 163 -23.71 -6.38 -27.81
C GLY A 163 -24.34 -5.48 -26.73
N ALA A 164 -25.12 -4.46 -27.11
CA ALA A 164 -25.93 -3.70 -26.17
C ALA A 164 -27.22 -4.47 -25.80
N VAL A 165 -27.62 -4.35 -24.54
CA VAL A 165 -28.80 -5.00 -23.97
C VAL A 165 -29.66 -3.95 -23.28
N THR A 166 -30.97 -4.00 -23.51
CA THR A 166 -31.94 -3.16 -22.80
C THR A 166 -32.38 -3.87 -21.52
N LEU A 167 -32.18 -3.20 -20.38
CA LEU A 167 -32.61 -3.67 -19.07
C LEU A 167 -34.12 -3.43 -18.86
N ASP A 168 -34.71 -4.10 -17.87
CA ASP A 168 -36.16 -4.01 -17.56
C ASP A 168 -36.66 -2.58 -17.27
N ASN A 169 -35.75 -1.71 -16.80
CA ASN A 169 -36.03 -0.30 -16.54
C ASN A 169 -35.87 0.61 -17.77
N GLY A 170 -35.69 0.03 -18.97
CA GLY A 170 -35.51 0.76 -20.23
C GLY A 170 -34.11 1.31 -20.47
N VAL A 171 -33.16 1.08 -19.56
CA VAL A 171 -31.76 1.52 -19.72
C VAL A 171 -31.03 0.59 -20.67
N VAL A 172 -30.40 1.15 -21.70
CA VAL A 172 -29.54 0.41 -22.61
C VAL A 172 -28.12 0.37 -22.04
N VAL A 173 -27.56 -0.83 -21.93
CA VAL A 173 -26.20 -1.05 -21.40
C VAL A 173 -25.36 -1.86 -22.37
N VAL A 174 -24.06 -1.64 -22.36
CA VAL A 174 -23.06 -2.44 -23.08
C VAL A 174 -22.01 -2.94 -22.08
N LYS A 175 -21.39 -4.08 -22.36
CA LYS A 175 -20.29 -4.60 -21.54
C LYS A 175 -19.18 -3.54 -21.41
N SER A 176 -18.75 -3.25 -20.17
CA SER A 176 -17.69 -2.28 -19.93
C SER A 176 -16.36 -2.81 -20.47
N ALA A 177 -15.55 -1.90 -21.02
CA ALA A 177 -14.18 -2.21 -21.44
C ALA A 177 -13.25 -2.52 -20.26
N SER A 178 -13.58 -2.05 -19.06
CA SER A 178 -12.86 -2.41 -17.84
C SER A 178 -13.60 -3.53 -17.11
N PRO A 179 -12.88 -4.54 -16.57
CA PRO A 179 -13.50 -5.59 -15.76
C PRO A 179 -13.98 -5.07 -14.40
N PHE A 180 -13.69 -3.81 -14.05
CA PHE A 180 -13.98 -3.25 -12.73
C PHE A 180 -15.22 -2.37 -12.68
N LYS A 181 -15.84 -2.33 -11.51
CA LYS A 181 -16.93 -1.39 -11.21
C LYS A 181 -16.47 0.06 -11.39
N ARG A 182 -17.39 0.95 -11.78
CA ARG A 182 -17.08 2.38 -12.06
C ARG A 182 -16.37 3.07 -10.90
N TRP A 183 -16.78 2.81 -9.67
CA TRP A 183 -16.16 3.41 -8.49
C TRP A 183 -14.70 2.96 -8.26
N VAL A 184 -14.34 1.74 -8.67
CA VAL A 184 -12.95 1.25 -8.61
C VAL A 184 -12.08 2.02 -9.60
N ARG A 185 -12.60 2.28 -10.81
CA ARG A 185 -11.91 3.13 -11.80
C ARG A 185 -11.74 4.56 -11.31
N ALA A 186 -12.72 5.07 -10.55
CA ALA A 186 -12.67 6.39 -9.93
C ALA A 186 -11.99 6.39 -8.54
N MET A 187 -11.30 5.33 -8.13
CA MET A 187 -10.81 5.22 -6.74
C MET A 187 -9.80 6.32 -6.39
N VAL A 188 -8.88 6.66 -7.28
CA VAL A 188 -7.88 7.73 -7.04
C VAL A 188 -8.54 9.09 -6.76
N PRO A 189 -9.43 9.63 -7.63
CA PRO A 189 -10.12 10.88 -7.32
C PRO A 189 -11.05 10.79 -6.11
N LEU A 190 -11.67 9.63 -5.86
CA LEU A 190 -12.48 9.44 -4.64
C LEU A 190 -11.63 9.56 -3.37
N LEU A 191 -10.47 8.90 -3.32
CA LEU A 191 -9.53 9.02 -2.20
C LEU A 191 -9.08 10.46 -2.00
N PHE A 192 -8.82 11.20 -3.08
CA PHE A 192 -8.47 12.62 -3.01
C PHE A 192 -9.55 13.42 -2.25
N PHE A 193 -10.83 13.29 -2.59
CA PHE A 193 -11.90 14.01 -1.88
C PHE A 193 -12.14 13.50 -0.46
N VAL A 194 -12.04 12.19 -0.23
CA VAL A 194 -12.19 11.56 1.09
C VAL A 194 -11.15 12.08 2.08
N PHE A 195 -9.94 12.38 1.64
CA PHE A 195 -8.91 12.97 2.50
C PHE A 195 -8.91 14.50 2.51
N LEU A 196 -9.18 15.15 1.38
CA LEU A 196 -9.15 16.60 1.27
C LEU A 196 -10.26 17.28 2.08
N ILE A 197 -11.51 16.82 1.95
CA ILE A 197 -12.67 17.48 2.56
C ILE A 197 -12.56 17.47 4.10
N PRO A 198 -12.28 16.33 4.76
CA PRO A 198 -12.07 16.32 6.22
C PRO A 198 -10.85 17.11 6.66
N ALA A 199 -9.77 17.14 5.87
CA ALA A 199 -8.58 17.92 6.19
C ALA A 199 -8.86 19.43 6.18
N ILE A 200 -9.62 19.93 5.19
CA ILE A 200 -10.06 21.32 5.15
C ILE A 200 -11.02 21.62 6.31
N ALA A 201 -11.98 20.74 6.58
CA ALA A 201 -12.91 20.90 7.70
C ALA A 201 -12.18 20.96 9.05
N TYR A 202 -11.17 20.10 9.25
CA TYR A 202 -10.26 20.16 10.40
C TYR A 202 -9.56 21.51 10.47
N GLY A 203 -8.89 21.91 9.39
CA GLY A 203 -8.08 23.12 9.35
C GLY A 203 -8.89 24.38 9.65
N LEU A 204 -10.09 24.49 9.09
CA LEU A 204 -11.01 25.61 9.34
C LEU A 204 -11.48 25.64 10.80
N ALA A 205 -11.89 24.50 11.36
CA ALA A 205 -12.41 24.44 12.73
C ALA A 205 -11.32 24.55 13.81
N ALA A 206 -10.09 24.11 13.51
CA ALA A 206 -8.92 24.25 14.38
C ALA A 206 -8.27 25.65 14.28
N GLY A 207 -8.57 26.42 13.22
CA GLY A 207 -7.99 27.75 12.97
C GLY A 207 -6.62 27.73 12.28
N GLU A 208 -6.20 26.56 11.77
CA GLU A 208 -4.97 26.35 11.00
C GLU A 208 -5.12 26.79 9.54
N VAL A 209 -6.33 26.72 8.99
CA VAL A 209 -6.69 27.21 7.66
C VAL A 209 -7.64 28.38 7.84
N ARG A 210 -7.29 29.55 7.29
CA ARG A 210 -8.07 30.79 7.44
C ARG A 210 -8.69 31.23 6.13
N ASN A 211 -8.05 30.92 5.01
CA ASN A 211 -8.47 31.36 3.69
C ASN A 211 -8.05 30.35 2.60
N GLU A 212 -8.49 30.61 1.37
CA GLU A 212 -8.19 29.80 0.20
C GLU A 212 -6.68 29.74 -0.17
N LYS A 213 -5.89 30.74 0.23
CA LYS A 213 -4.44 30.76 -0.03
C LYS A 213 -3.72 29.73 0.82
N ASP A 214 -4.15 29.53 2.08
CA ASP A 214 -3.58 28.51 2.96
C ASP A 214 -3.77 27.10 2.37
N VAL A 215 -4.97 26.83 1.83
CA VAL A 215 -5.29 25.58 1.13
C VAL A 215 -4.43 25.43 -0.12
N THR A 216 -4.33 26.49 -0.93
CA THR A 216 -3.53 26.48 -2.17
C THR A 216 -2.04 26.26 -1.87
N GLN A 217 -1.51 26.88 -0.82
CA GLN A 217 -0.12 26.71 -0.38
C GLN A 217 0.14 25.28 0.11
N ALA A 218 -0.79 24.69 0.86
CA ALA A 218 -0.68 23.29 1.30
C ALA A 218 -0.67 22.32 0.11
N LEU A 219 -1.54 22.52 -0.88
CA LEU A 219 -1.56 21.72 -2.11
C LEU A 219 -0.26 21.91 -2.92
N THR A 220 0.22 23.15 -3.04
CA THR A 220 1.49 23.46 -3.73
C THR A 220 2.68 22.80 -3.03
N GLY A 221 2.74 22.86 -1.69
CA GLY A 221 3.77 22.20 -0.91
C GLY A 221 3.74 20.68 -1.08
N SER A 222 2.55 20.09 -1.16
CA SER A 222 2.37 18.66 -1.45
C SER A 222 2.92 18.29 -2.83
N MET A 223 2.63 19.09 -3.86
CA MET A 223 3.20 18.89 -5.21
C MET A 223 4.71 19.06 -5.24
N ALA A 224 5.25 20.03 -4.50
CA ALA A 224 6.71 20.22 -4.38
C ALA A 224 7.39 19.00 -3.74
N ALA A 225 6.77 18.40 -2.71
CA ALA A 225 7.28 17.18 -2.08
C ALA A 225 7.27 15.96 -3.03
N MET A 226 6.43 15.97 -4.07
CA MET A 226 6.36 14.93 -5.10
C MET A 226 7.42 15.07 -6.20
N ALA A 227 8.15 16.20 -6.27
CA ALA A 227 9.13 16.44 -7.34
C ALA A 227 10.17 15.31 -7.52
N PRO A 228 10.74 14.70 -6.45
CA PRO A 228 11.65 13.56 -6.60
C PRO A 228 10.98 12.34 -7.24
N ILE A 229 9.71 12.09 -6.93
CA ILE A 229 8.94 10.97 -7.49
C ILE A 229 8.66 11.22 -8.97
N ILE A 230 8.36 12.46 -9.37
CA ILE A 230 8.16 12.83 -10.79
C ILE A 230 9.43 12.58 -11.60
N VAL A 231 10.59 13.01 -11.09
CA VAL A 231 11.89 12.77 -11.75
C VAL A 231 12.18 11.28 -11.87
N LEU A 232 11.94 10.51 -10.81
CA LEU A 232 12.11 9.05 -10.83
C LEU A 232 11.17 8.40 -11.86
N ALA A 233 9.89 8.77 -11.87
CA ALA A 233 8.90 8.24 -12.80
C ALA A 233 9.26 8.56 -14.25
N PHE A 234 9.84 9.73 -14.52
CA PHE A 234 10.35 10.07 -15.86
C PHE A 234 11.40 9.06 -16.33
N PHE A 235 12.47 8.84 -15.55
CA PHE A 235 13.52 7.88 -15.92
C PHE A 235 13.03 6.44 -15.94
N ALA A 236 12.12 6.07 -15.01
CA ALA A 236 11.45 4.78 -14.98
C ALA A 236 10.71 4.50 -16.29
N ALA A 237 9.88 5.44 -16.73
CA ALA A 237 9.13 5.32 -17.98
C ALA A 237 10.06 5.18 -19.19
N GLN A 238 11.15 5.96 -19.25
CA GLN A 238 12.13 5.82 -20.34
C GLN A 238 12.82 4.45 -20.32
N PHE A 239 13.18 3.93 -19.13
CA PHE A 239 13.76 2.60 -18.98
C PHE A 239 12.77 1.53 -19.42
N ILE A 240 11.53 1.55 -18.93
CA ILE A 240 10.49 0.55 -19.25
C ILE A 240 10.23 0.53 -20.76
N GLU A 241 10.05 1.69 -21.39
CA GLU A 241 9.80 1.76 -22.84
C GLU A 241 11.03 1.30 -23.64
N SER A 242 12.24 1.65 -23.23
CA SER A 242 13.47 1.16 -23.88
C SER A 242 13.65 -0.35 -23.72
N PHE A 243 13.34 -0.88 -22.52
CA PHE A 243 13.42 -2.29 -22.17
C PHE A 243 12.42 -3.11 -23.00
N LYS A 244 11.20 -2.58 -23.17
CA LYS A 244 10.16 -3.12 -24.05
C LYS A 244 10.53 -3.04 -25.52
N TYR A 245 11.00 -1.89 -25.99
CA TYR A 245 11.42 -1.68 -27.38
C TYR A 245 12.54 -2.64 -27.79
N SER A 246 13.49 -2.88 -26.88
CA SER A 246 14.60 -3.84 -27.10
C SER A 246 14.17 -5.31 -27.03
N GLY A 247 12.97 -5.62 -26.53
CA GLY A 247 12.50 -6.99 -26.29
C GLY A 247 13.20 -7.71 -25.14
N LEU A 248 14.03 -7.01 -24.37
CA LEU A 248 14.75 -7.57 -23.22
C LEU A 248 13.80 -7.96 -22.09
N ASP A 249 12.68 -7.26 -21.96
CA ASP A 249 11.57 -7.60 -21.06
C ASP A 249 11.05 -9.02 -21.30
N LYS A 250 10.70 -9.33 -22.54
CA LYS A 250 10.20 -10.64 -22.95
C LYS A 250 11.29 -11.70 -22.84
N MET A 251 12.51 -11.38 -23.26
CA MET A 251 13.63 -12.32 -23.19
C MET A 251 13.94 -12.71 -21.75
N LEU A 252 14.01 -11.74 -20.83
CA LEU A 252 14.28 -11.99 -19.42
C LEU A 252 13.12 -12.72 -18.74
N ALA A 253 11.88 -12.33 -19.04
CA ALA A 253 10.69 -13.02 -18.54
C ALA A 253 10.67 -14.49 -18.99
N MET A 254 10.90 -14.76 -20.29
CA MET A 254 10.91 -16.11 -20.83
C MET A 254 12.06 -16.94 -20.28
N ALA A 255 13.28 -16.40 -20.23
CA ALA A 255 14.45 -17.11 -19.70
C ALA A 255 14.27 -17.43 -18.21
N GLY A 256 13.86 -16.45 -17.40
CA GLY A 256 13.58 -16.64 -15.98
C GLY A 256 12.42 -17.59 -15.73
N GLY A 257 11.31 -17.43 -16.46
CA GLY A 257 10.13 -18.29 -16.36
C GLY A 257 10.45 -19.73 -16.72
N GLN A 258 11.30 -19.96 -17.72
CA GLN A 258 11.81 -21.30 -18.05
C GLN A 258 12.70 -21.89 -16.95
N VAL A 259 13.58 -21.08 -16.35
CA VAL A 259 14.42 -21.54 -15.23
C VAL A 259 13.55 -21.92 -14.04
N LEU A 260 12.57 -21.09 -13.68
CA LEU A 260 11.63 -21.38 -12.59
C LEU A 260 10.74 -22.59 -12.90
N GLY A 261 10.25 -22.70 -14.13
CA GLY A 261 9.44 -23.83 -14.58
C GLY A 261 10.22 -25.14 -14.59
N LYS A 262 11.50 -25.13 -14.99
CA LYS A 262 12.39 -26.31 -14.92
C LYS A 262 12.75 -26.70 -13.49
N ALA A 263 12.85 -25.72 -12.59
CA ALA A 263 13.12 -25.98 -11.18
C ALA A 263 11.95 -26.69 -10.48
N ASP A 264 10.74 -26.67 -11.08
CA ASP A 264 9.51 -27.26 -10.57
C ASP A 264 9.26 -26.92 -9.08
N MET A 265 9.59 -25.68 -8.72
CA MET A 265 9.47 -25.23 -7.34
C MET A 265 7.99 -25.02 -7.00
N PRO A 266 7.55 -25.47 -5.81
CA PRO A 266 6.20 -25.21 -5.37
C PRO A 266 5.98 -23.70 -5.17
N VAL A 267 4.76 -23.22 -5.41
CA VAL A 267 4.41 -21.78 -5.37
C VAL A 267 4.81 -21.12 -4.05
N TRP A 268 4.59 -21.79 -2.91
CA TRP A 268 4.97 -21.25 -1.60
C TRP A 268 6.48 -20.94 -1.50
N ALA A 269 7.34 -21.76 -2.13
CA ALA A 269 8.79 -21.58 -2.08
C ALA A 269 9.21 -20.38 -2.93
N LEU A 270 8.56 -20.18 -4.09
CA LEU A 270 8.79 -19.03 -4.96
C LEU A 270 8.40 -17.71 -4.27
N ILE A 271 7.26 -17.69 -3.57
CA ILE A 271 6.81 -16.53 -2.81
C ILE A 271 7.80 -16.20 -1.68
N VAL A 272 8.24 -17.19 -0.90
CA VAL A 272 9.24 -16.99 0.15
C VAL A 272 10.56 -16.47 -0.44
N ALA A 273 11.03 -17.07 -1.54
CA ALA A 273 12.25 -16.64 -2.21
C ALA A 273 12.15 -15.18 -2.69
N PHE A 274 11.01 -14.80 -3.27
CA PHE A 274 10.79 -13.44 -3.75
C PHE A 274 10.71 -12.42 -2.60
N ILE A 275 10.08 -12.77 -1.47
CA ILE A 275 10.10 -11.95 -0.25
C ILE A 275 11.54 -11.72 0.22
N LEU A 276 12.35 -12.79 0.31
CA LEU A 276 13.75 -12.70 0.76
C LEU A 276 14.61 -11.86 -0.18
N VAL A 277 14.46 -12.04 -1.50
CA VAL A 277 15.13 -11.19 -2.50
C VAL A 277 14.74 -9.73 -2.29
N THR A 278 13.44 -9.45 -2.13
CA THR A 278 12.95 -8.08 -1.90
C THR A 278 13.53 -7.49 -0.62
N MET A 279 13.60 -8.26 0.47
CA MET A 279 14.21 -7.83 1.73
C MET A 279 15.68 -7.45 1.58
N VAL A 280 16.46 -8.25 0.84
CA VAL A 280 17.88 -8.00 0.56
C VAL A 280 18.05 -6.71 -0.26
N PHE A 281 17.27 -6.55 -1.34
CA PHE A 281 17.32 -5.33 -2.16
C PHE A 281 16.91 -4.08 -1.38
N ASN A 282 15.97 -4.21 -0.43
CA ASN A 282 15.56 -3.10 0.42
C ASN A 282 16.67 -2.59 1.37
N LEU A 283 17.72 -3.38 1.60
CA LEU A 283 18.92 -2.90 2.31
C LEU A 283 19.73 -1.88 1.49
N PHE A 284 19.59 -1.88 0.16
CA PHE A 284 20.33 -1.01 -0.76
C PHE A 284 19.48 0.14 -1.32
N ILE A 285 18.18 -0.06 -1.45
CA ILE A 285 17.26 0.93 -2.03
C ILE A 285 16.10 1.11 -1.07
N GLY A 286 16.12 2.16 -0.25
CA GLY A 286 15.09 2.41 0.76
C GLY A 286 13.74 2.90 0.20
N SER A 287 13.69 3.33 -1.07
CA SER A 287 12.45 3.77 -1.70
C SER A 287 11.64 2.56 -2.19
N MET A 288 10.41 2.45 -1.70
CA MET A 288 9.44 1.45 -2.15
C MET A 288 9.11 1.59 -3.65
N SER A 289 8.82 2.81 -4.11
CA SER A 289 8.44 3.04 -5.51
C SER A 289 9.60 2.76 -6.46
N ALA A 290 10.81 3.20 -6.12
CA ALA A 290 12.00 3.00 -6.96
C ALA A 290 12.34 1.54 -7.16
N LYS A 291 12.26 0.73 -6.09
CA LYS A 291 12.47 -0.72 -6.18
C LYS A 291 11.38 -1.38 -7.03
N TYR A 292 10.12 -1.03 -6.80
CA TYR A 292 9.03 -1.71 -7.50
C TYR A 292 8.98 -1.39 -8.98
N VAL A 293 9.35 -0.16 -9.39
CA VAL A 293 9.57 0.23 -10.79
C VAL A 293 10.51 -0.74 -11.51
N MET A 294 11.57 -1.20 -10.84
CA MET A 294 12.52 -2.15 -11.42
C MET A 294 12.01 -3.59 -11.32
N PHE A 295 11.34 -3.93 -10.23
CA PHE A 295 10.92 -5.31 -9.95
C PHE A 295 9.71 -5.73 -10.78
N ALA A 296 8.70 -4.87 -10.92
CA ALA A 296 7.47 -5.18 -11.60
C ALA A 296 7.67 -5.68 -13.05
N PRO A 297 8.40 -4.98 -13.94
CA PRO A 297 8.61 -5.44 -15.33
C PRO A 297 9.47 -6.70 -15.45
N ILE A 298 10.15 -7.13 -14.39
CA ILE A 298 11.05 -8.30 -14.40
C ILE A 298 10.38 -9.52 -13.76
N PHE A 299 9.94 -9.37 -12.52
CA PHE A 299 9.49 -10.50 -11.70
C PHE A 299 8.02 -10.85 -11.92
N ILE A 300 7.15 -9.88 -12.17
CA ILE A 300 5.73 -10.17 -12.43
C ILE A 300 5.57 -11.07 -13.66
N PRO A 301 6.09 -10.73 -14.85
CA PRO A 301 5.91 -11.60 -16.00
C PRO A 301 6.56 -12.97 -15.79
N MET A 302 7.73 -13.01 -15.14
CA MET A 302 8.42 -14.26 -14.79
C MET A 302 7.58 -15.17 -13.87
N LEU A 303 6.92 -14.59 -12.87
CA LEU A 303 6.09 -15.32 -11.91
C LEU A 303 4.71 -15.69 -12.51
N MET A 304 4.16 -14.85 -13.39
CA MET A 304 2.97 -15.18 -14.17
C MET A 304 3.16 -16.43 -15.03
N MET A 305 4.32 -16.58 -15.67
CA MET A 305 4.63 -17.75 -16.48
C MET A 305 4.62 -19.07 -15.69
N VAL A 306 4.81 -19.02 -14.37
CA VAL A 306 4.69 -20.21 -13.49
C VAL A 306 3.34 -20.32 -12.79
N GLY A 307 2.40 -19.40 -13.07
CA GLY A 307 1.01 -19.42 -12.58
C GLY A 307 0.74 -18.55 -11.36
N ILE A 308 1.66 -17.65 -10.99
CA ILE A 308 1.49 -16.71 -9.87
C ILE A 308 0.92 -15.39 -10.39
N SER A 309 -0.13 -14.87 -9.75
CA SER A 309 -0.75 -13.63 -10.19
C SER A 309 0.13 -12.39 -9.91
N PRO A 310 -0.06 -11.29 -10.67
CA PRO A 310 0.54 -9.99 -10.34
C PRO A 310 0.18 -9.50 -8.94
N GLU A 311 -1.06 -9.75 -8.49
CA GLU A 311 -1.57 -9.33 -7.18
C GLU A 311 -0.86 -10.05 -6.03
N LEU A 312 -0.58 -11.34 -6.18
CA LEU A 312 0.18 -12.13 -5.21
C LEU A 312 1.65 -11.72 -5.19
N THR A 313 2.23 -11.45 -6.37
CA THR A 313 3.59 -10.91 -6.49
C THR A 313 3.69 -9.55 -5.79
N GLN A 314 2.72 -8.66 -5.99
CA GLN A 314 2.64 -7.36 -5.32
C GLN A 314 2.52 -7.52 -3.79
N ALA A 315 1.68 -8.44 -3.30
CA ALA A 315 1.54 -8.70 -1.88
C ALA A 315 2.85 -9.21 -1.26
N ALA A 316 3.55 -10.12 -1.93
CA ALA A 316 4.85 -10.62 -1.51
C ALA A 316 5.92 -9.52 -1.49
N TYR A 317 5.94 -8.66 -2.51
CA TYR A 317 6.81 -7.49 -2.57
C TYR A 317 6.59 -6.56 -1.36
N ARG A 318 5.32 -6.25 -1.04
CA ARG A 318 4.96 -5.39 0.10
C ARG A 318 5.51 -5.88 1.43
N ILE A 319 5.51 -7.19 1.64
CA ILE A 319 6.10 -7.79 2.85
C ILE A 319 7.61 -7.54 2.88
N GLY A 320 8.31 -7.91 1.80
CA GLY A 320 9.76 -7.78 1.75
C GLY A 320 10.27 -6.35 1.82
N ASP A 321 9.56 -5.42 1.18
CA ASP A 321 9.84 -3.97 1.22
C ASP A 321 9.63 -3.38 2.61
N SER A 322 8.65 -3.87 3.39
CA SER A 322 8.36 -3.30 4.71
C SER A 322 9.36 -3.77 5.77
N VAL A 323 9.56 -5.07 5.88
CA VAL A 323 10.13 -5.67 7.10
C VAL A 323 11.58 -5.26 7.37
N SER A 324 12.39 -5.02 6.33
CA SER A 324 13.78 -4.59 6.49
C SER A 324 13.98 -3.08 6.59
N ASN A 325 12.92 -2.26 6.52
CA ASN A 325 13.01 -0.79 6.62
C ASN A 325 13.61 -0.29 7.94
N ILE A 326 13.51 -1.08 9.01
CA ILE A 326 14.00 -0.74 10.35
C ILE A 326 15.45 -1.15 10.61
N ILE A 327 16.07 -1.88 9.67
CA ILE A 327 17.49 -2.30 9.75
C ILE A 327 18.33 -1.74 8.60
N THR A 328 17.73 -1.13 7.58
CA THR A 328 18.46 -0.56 6.44
C THR A 328 19.08 0.79 6.81
N PRO A 329 20.41 0.96 6.72
CA PRO A 329 21.09 2.21 7.06
C PRO A 329 20.79 3.33 6.04
N LEU A 330 20.24 2.98 4.87
CA LEU A 330 19.91 3.91 3.80
C LEU A 330 18.50 4.48 3.91
N ASN A 331 17.70 4.02 4.88
CA ASN A 331 16.40 4.64 5.16
C ASN A 331 16.62 5.99 5.87
N PRO A 332 16.17 7.12 5.27
CA PRO A 332 16.37 8.44 5.87
C PRO A 332 15.71 8.58 7.25
N TYR A 333 14.62 7.86 7.52
CA TYR A 333 13.97 7.86 8.82
C TYR A 333 14.84 7.21 9.91
N LEU A 334 15.72 6.27 9.57
CA LEU A 334 16.61 5.63 10.54
C LEU A 334 17.57 6.63 11.17
N ILE A 335 18.02 7.64 10.40
CA ILE A 335 18.87 8.73 10.90
C ILE A 335 18.10 9.58 11.92
N ILE A 336 16.85 9.92 11.62
CA ILE A 336 15.99 10.71 12.52
C ILE A 336 15.79 9.95 13.83
N ILE A 337 15.46 8.65 13.75
CA ILE A 337 15.26 7.79 14.93
C ILE A 337 16.57 7.62 15.72
N LEU A 338 17.72 7.52 15.05
CA LEU A 338 19.03 7.48 15.70
C LEU A 338 19.28 8.75 16.53
N VAL A 339 18.98 9.92 15.98
CA VAL A 339 19.12 11.20 16.71
C VAL A 339 18.18 11.25 17.91
N PHE A 340 16.94 10.75 17.79
CA PHE A 340 16.03 10.63 18.93
C PHE A 340 16.53 9.65 20.00
N MET A 341 17.07 8.50 19.58
CA MET A 341 17.65 7.51 20.50
C MET A 341 18.84 8.11 21.26
N GLN A 342 19.68 8.90 20.59
CA GLN A 342 20.86 9.54 21.18
C GLN A 342 20.52 10.57 22.27
N LYS A 343 19.29 11.09 22.31
CA LYS A 343 18.82 11.91 23.45
C LYS A 343 18.76 11.12 24.75
N TYR A 344 18.50 9.82 24.68
CA TYR A 344 18.41 8.91 25.83
C TYR A 344 19.68 8.07 26.03
N VAL A 345 20.37 7.74 24.93
CA VAL A 345 21.62 6.95 24.96
C VAL A 345 22.68 7.65 24.12
N PRO A 346 23.41 8.64 24.68
CA PRO A 346 24.35 9.48 23.93
C PRO A 346 25.49 8.70 23.25
N LYS A 347 25.89 7.56 23.83
CA LYS A 347 26.92 6.67 23.26
C LYS A 347 26.37 5.68 22.22
N GLY A 348 25.06 5.67 22.00
CA GLY A 348 24.40 4.75 21.08
C GLY A 348 24.65 5.13 19.62
N GLY A 349 24.99 4.13 18.80
CA GLY A 349 25.23 4.30 17.37
C GLY A 349 24.24 3.50 16.51
N MET A 350 24.48 3.47 15.19
CA MET A 350 23.65 2.70 14.25
C MET A 350 23.55 1.21 14.65
N GLY A 351 24.65 0.60 15.08
CA GLY A 351 24.65 -0.80 15.54
C GLY A 351 23.74 -1.04 16.75
N THR A 352 23.66 -0.07 17.67
CA THR A 352 22.74 -0.13 18.82
C THR A 352 21.29 -0.13 18.36
N LEU A 353 20.94 0.77 17.44
CA LEU A 353 19.58 0.87 16.89
C LEU A 353 19.20 -0.38 16.08
N ILE A 354 20.08 -0.83 15.18
CA ILE A 354 19.85 -2.04 14.37
C ILE A 354 19.69 -3.26 15.27
N SER A 355 20.54 -3.42 16.30
CA SER A 355 20.41 -4.53 17.26
C SER A 355 19.10 -4.47 18.05
N LEU A 356 18.57 -3.28 18.32
CA LEU A 356 17.28 -3.09 18.98
C LEU A 356 16.11 -3.44 18.04
N MET A 357 16.25 -3.18 16.74
CA MET A 357 15.23 -3.43 15.72
C MET A 357 15.22 -4.86 15.17
N LEU A 358 16.36 -5.57 15.19
CA LEU A 358 16.51 -6.90 14.58
C LEU A 358 15.44 -7.92 15.03
N PRO A 359 15.03 -8.01 16.32
CA PRO A 359 13.96 -8.91 16.72
C PRO A 359 12.62 -8.64 16.02
N TYR A 360 12.29 -7.38 15.73
CA TYR A 360 11.08 -7.03 14.99
C TYR A 360 11.18 -7.48 13.53
N THR A 361 12.32 -7.23 12.86
CA THR A 361 12.52 -7.68 11.47
C THR A 361 12.38 -9.20 11.34
N ILE A 362 12.96 -9.97 12.27
CA ILE A 362 12.85 -11.44 12.24
C ILE A 362 11.41 -11.88 12.50
N ALA A 363 10.75 -11.34 13.52
CA ALA A 363 9.38 -11.73 13.85
C ALA A 363 8.39 -11.34 12.74
N PHE A 364 8.48 -10.12 12.21
CA PHE A 364 7.59 -9.65 11.15
C PHE A 364 7.82 -10.42 9.85
N SER A 365 9.07 -10.71 9.46
CA SER A 365 9.33 -11.48 8.24
C SER A 365 8.71 -12.88 8.33
N ILE A 366 8.87 -13.56 9.47
CA ILE A 366 8.31 -14.90 9.67
C ILE A 366 6.79 -14.85 9.70
N VAL A 367 6.20 -14.04 10.60
CA VAL A 367 4.75 -14.03 10.82
C VAL A 367 4.01 -13.54 9.59
N TRP A 368 4.51 -12.49 8.92
CA TRP A 368 3.84 -11.95 7.74
C TRP A 368 3.93 -12.88 6.54
N THR A 369 5.07 -13.54 6.35
CA THR A 369 5.23 -14.58 5.32
C THR A 369 4.29 -15.75 5.59
N VAL A 370 4.22 -16.23 6.83
CA VAL A 370 3.28 -17.30 7.22
C VAL A 370 1.84 -16.87 6.99
N LEU A 371 1.48 -15.63 7.28
CA LEU A 371 0.14 -15.10 7.01
C LEU A 371 -0.19 -15.14 5.51
N LEU A 372 0.73 -14.73 4.64
CA LEU A 372 0.53 -14.79 3.19
C LEU A 372 0.42 -16.23 2.67
N LEU A 373 1.27 -17.13 3.17
CA LEU A 373 1.20 -18.56 2.82
C LEU A 373 -0.11 -19.20 3.30
N GLY A 374 -0.60 -18.81 4.48
CA GLY A 374 -1.93 -19.20 4.96
C GLY A 374 -3.03 -18.71 4.00
N TRP A 375 -2.93 -17.48 3.51
CA TRP A 375 -3.85 -16.93 2.51
C TRP A 375 -3.85 -17.75 1.22
N LEU A 376 -2.67 -18.14 0.76
CA LEU A 376 -2.47 -18.97 -0.42
C LEU A 376 -3.12 -20.35 -0.27
N VAL A 377 -2.88 -21.02 0.87
CA VAL A 377 -3.44 -22.37 1.15
C VAL A 377 -4.96 -22.32 1.28
N LEU A 378 -5.50 -21.26 1.88
CA LEU A 378 -6.94 -21.07 2.06
C LEU A 378 -7.65 -20.59 0.79
N GLY A 379 -6.92 -20.23 -0.27
CA GLY A 379 -7.49 -19.73 -1.52
C GLY A 379 -8.24 -18.41 -1.35
N LEU A 380 -7.89 -17.60 -0.34
CA LEU A 380 -8.60 -16.37 -0.03
C LEU A 380 -8.24 -15.26 -1.04
N PRO A 381 -9.20 -14.43 -1.47
CA PRO A 381 -8.87 -13.27 -2.30
C PRO A 381 -8.01 -12.28 -1.50
N LEU A 382 -6.96 -11.74 -2.11
CA LEU A 382 -6.08 -10.76 -1.48
C LEU A 382 -6.76 -9.40 -1.28
N GLY A 383 -7.83 -9.14 -2.02
CA GLY A 383 -8.52 -7.86 -2.08
C GLY A 383 -9.60 -7.86 -3.16
N LEU A 384 -9.96 -6.65 -3.60
CA LEU A 384 -10.89 -6.45 -4.72
C LEU A 384 -10.24 -6.98 -6.00
N ASP A 385 -10.81 -8.02 -6.59
CA ASP A 385 -10.21 -8.74 -7.73
C ASP A 385 -8.75 -9.17 -7.45
N GLY A 386 -8.46 -9.50 -6.19
CA GLY A 386 -7.13 -9.89 -5.71
C GLY A 386 -6.84 -11.37 -5.92
N TYR A 387 -6.59 -11.80 -7.16
CA TYR A 387 -6.35 -13.20 -7.50
C TYR A 387 -5.05 -13.73 -6.89
N LEU A 388 -4.98 -15.03 -6.59
CA LEU A 388 -3.76 -15.71 -6.12
C LEU A 388 -2.98 -16.37 -7.27
N THR A 389 -3.68 -16.79 -8.31
CA THR A 389 -3.13 -17.56 -9.42
C THR A 389 -3.39 -16.86 -10.73
N PHE A 390 -2.43 -16.96 -11.65
CA PHE A 390 -2.62 -16.58 -13.05
C PHE A 390 -2.97 -17.83 -13.86
N PRO A 391 -4.13 -17.89 -14.56
CA PRO A 391 -4.47 -19.02 -15.40
C PRO A 391 -3.44 -19.17 -16.52
N ARG A 392 -2.92 -20.39 -16.69
CA ARG A 392 -1.90 -20.72 -17.69
C ARG A 392 -2.47 -20.86 -19.10
#